data_AF-A0A5M9RAK4-F1
#
_entry.id   AF-A0A5M9RAK4-F1
#
_cell.length_a   1.000
_cell.length_b   1.000
_cell.length_c   1.000
_cell.angle_alpha   90.00
_cell.angle_beta   90.00
_cell.angle_gamma   90.00
#
_symmetry.space_group_name_H-M   'P 1'
#
loop_
_entity.id
_entity.type
_entity.pdbx_description
1 polymer ?
#
loop_
_entity_poly.entity_id
_entity_poly.type
_entity_poly.pdbx_seq_one_letter_code
_entity_poly.pdbx_strand_id
1 'polypeptide(L)'
;MYMYRMMTMKNVSYTQMRTELSTILDTLRKGGSVTITQRGKPDVVISGTIPSSCEQRCAGEYAGDVPAITPYTRRAERPSDKLLSPDAISHIRRIGDDVKAIRSAQDFSDAPEDIQCVTDKRTDFQKALDKTKIKHADIIRALEDK
;
A
#
# COMPACT_ATOMS: atom_id res chain seq x y z
N MET A 1 4.86 38.79 -12.94
CA MET A 1 6.20 38.76 -12.32
C MET A 1 6.59 37.30 -12.15
N TYR A 2 7.37 36.73 -13.07
CA TYR A 2 7.77 35.33 -12.96
C TYR A 2 8.80 35.20 -11.84
N MET A 3 8.42 34.61 -10.72
CA MET A 3 9.38 34.23 -9.69
C MET A 3 10.15 33.01 -10.19
N TYR A 4 11.41 33.23 -10.56
CA TYR A 4 12.34 32.12 -10.79
C TYR A 4 12.57 31.39 -9.46
N ARG A 5 11.94 30.22 -9.32
CA ARG A 5 12.21 29.31 -8.22
C ARG A 5 13.60 28.72 -8.44
N MET A 6 14.61 29.19 -7.69
CA MET A 6 15.92 28.58 -7.70
C MET A 6 15.83 27.18 -7.06
N MET A 7 15.93 26.15 -7.87
CA MET A 7 16.04 24.76 -7.40
C MET A 7 17.51 24.50 -7.07
N THR A 8 17.80 24.26 -5.79
CA THR A 8 19.15 23.89 -5.35
C THR A 8 19.44 22.44 -5.71
N MET A 9 20.44 22.21 -6.56
CA MET A 9 20.96 20.87 -6.89
C MET A 9 22.24 20.60 -6.10
N LYS A 10 22.33 19.46 -5.40
CA LYS A 10 23.51 19.08 -4.61
C LYS A 10 24.03 17.69 -5.01
N ASN A 11 25.34 17.55 -5.19
CA ASN A 11 25.98 16.26 -5.45
C ASN A 11 26.63 15.75 -4.16
N VAL A 12 26.35 14.51 -3.77
CA VAL A 12 26.85 13.92 -2.54
C VAL A 12 27.32 12.49 -2.82
N SER A 13 28.45 12.08 -2.24
CA SER A 13 28.86 10.68 -2.34
C SER A 13 28.02 9.79 -1.42
N TYR A 14 27.86 8.53 -1.76
CA TYR A 14 27.10 7.56 -0.96
C TYR A 14 27.57 7.49 0.50
N THR A 15 28.87 7.66 0.76
CA THR A 15 29.43 7.65 2.11
C THR A 15 29.12 8.95 2.87
N GLN A 16 29.17 10.10 2.21
CA GLN A 16 28.81 11.41 2.80
C GLN A 16 27.31 11.57 3.02
N MET A 17 26.48 10.84 2.28
CA MET A 17 25.03 10.91 2.39
C MET A 17 24.59 10.64 3.82
N ARG A 18 25.15 9.63 4.49
CA ARG A 18 24.78 9.26 5.87
C ARG A 18 25.05 10.38 6.88
N THR A 19 26.15 11.10 6.73
CA THR A 19 26.53 12.20 7.63
C THR A 19 25.76 13.49 7.31
N GLU A 20 25.41 13.72 6.05
CA GLU A 20 24.69 14.91 5.59
C GLU A 20 23.17 14.69 5.41
N LEU A 21 22.65 13.56 5.92
CA LEU A 21 21.26 13.14 5.70
C LEU A 21 20.25 14.24 6.01
N SER A 22 20.41 14.92 7.14
CA SER A 22 19.52 16.00 7.55
C SER A 22 19.48 17.15 6.55
N THR A 23 20.66 17.59 6.09
CA THR A 23 20.79 18.67 5.10
C THR A 23 20.21 18.27 3.74
N ILE A 24 20.39 17.01 3.34
CA ILE A 24 19.81 16.45 2.12
C ILE A 24 18.28 16.47 2.20
N LEU A 25 17.71 15.97 3.30
CA LEU A 25 16.26 15.95 3.50
C LEU A 25 15.67 17.37 3.52
N ASP A 26 16.34 18.34 4.14
CA ASP A 26 15.90 19.74 4.11
C ASP A 26 15.95 20.35 2.71
N THR A 27 16.93 19.96 1.90
CA THR A 27 17.02 20.36 0.49
C THR A 27 15.84 19.80 -0.30
N LEU A 28 15.51 18.52 -0.09
CA LEU A 28 14.37 17.87 -0.73
C LEU A 28 13.02 18.46 -0.28
N ARG A 29 12.86 18.80 1.01
CA ARG A 29 11.64 19.48 1.50
C ARG A 29 11.40 20.84 0.84
N LYS A 30 12.47 21.56 0.50
CA LYS A 30 12.42 22.84 -0.26
C LYS A 30 12.13 22.62 -1.76
N GLY A 31 12.06 21.36 -2.20
CA GLY A 31 11.89 20.95 -3.58
C GLY A 31 13.16 21.09 -4.42
N GLY A 32 14.33 21.03 -3.78
CA GLY A 32 15.60 20.85 -4.46
C GLY A 32 15.79 19.41 -4.92
N SER A 33 16.90 19.17 -5.62
CA SER A 33 17.30 17.82 -6.06
C SER A 33 18.70 17.48 -5.56
N VAL A 34 18.94 16.19 -5.36
CA VAL A 34 20.20 15.68 -4.85
C VAL A 34 20.62 14.47 -5.68
N THR A 35 21.86 14.50 -6.17
CA THR A 35 22.48 13.38 -6.87
C THR A 35 23.41 12.65 -5.91
N ILE A 36 23.20 11.35 -5.76
CA ILE A 36 24.00 10.46 -4.93
C ILE A 36 24.90 9.63 -5.84
N THR A 37 26.21 9.74 -5.66
CA THR A 37 27.19 9.02 -6.47
C THR A 37 27.83 7.89 -5.68
N GLN A 38 28.08 6.74 -6.31
CA GLN A 38 28.76 5.61 -5.69
C GLN A 38 29.74 4.96 -6.65
N ARG A 39 30.94 4.62 -6.17
CA ARG A 39 31.94 3.94 -7.00
C ARG A 39 31.41 2.59 -7.50
N GLY A 40 31.51 2.37 -8.81
CA GLY A 40 31.09 1.12 -9.45
C GLY A 40 29.57 0.95 -9.57
N LYS A 41 28.78 1.99 -9.28
CA LYS A 41 27.32 1.97 -9.44
C LYS A 41 26.84 3.23 -10.18
N PRO A 42 25.69 3.16 -10.86
CA PRO A 42 25.11 4.35 -11.47
C PRO A 42 24.68 5.37 -10.40
N ASP A 43 24.76 6.64 -10.78
CA ASP A 43 24.34 7.75 -9.92
C ASP A 43 22.82 7.78 -9.76
N VAL A 44 22.36 8.14 -8.56
CA VAL A 44 20.93 8.18 -8.19
C VAL A 44 20.52 9.63 -7.99
N VAL A 45 19.56 10.12 -8.77
CA VAL A 45 19.01 11.48 -8.63
C VAL A 45 17.69 11.43 -7.87
N ILE A 46 17.60 12.16 -6.77
CA ILE A 46 16.41 12.28 -5.92
C ILE A 46 15.90 13.72 -6.02
N SER A 47 14.63 13.89 -6.35
CA SER A 47 14.01 15.23 -6.47
C SER A 47 12.89 15.38 -5.46
N GLY A 48 12.90 16.49 -4.72
CA GLY A 48 11.84 16.85 -3.81
C GLY A 48 10.67 17.47 -4.54
N THR A 49 9.46 16.97 -4.32
CA THR A 49 8.23 17.58 -4.85
C THR A 49 7.50 18.26 -3.71
N ILE A 50 7.37 19.59 -3.77
CA ILE A 50 6.45 20.30 -2.88
C ILE A 50 5.06 20.18 -3.53
N PRO A 51 4.08 19.54 -2.91
CA PRO A 51 2.72 19.55 -3.41
C PRO A 51 2.21 20.99 -3.36
N SER A 52 2.17 21.66 -4.51
CA SER A 52 1.53 22.95 -4.66
C SER A 52 0.03 22.71 -4.65
N SER A 53 -0.60 22.91 -3.49
CA SER A 53 -2.01 22.58 -3.21
C SER A 53 -2.31 21.08 -3.26
N CYS A 54 -3.20 20.65 -2.38
CA CYS A 54 -3.64 19.27 -2.19
C CYS A 54 -4.38 18.73 -3.42
N GLU A 55 -3.67 18.41 -4.50
CA GLU A 55 -4.14 17.41 -5.45
C GLU A 55 -3.79 16.03 -4.91
N GLN A 56 -4.64 15.55 -3.99
CA GLN A 56 -4.78 14.13 -3.71
C GLN A 56 -5.30 13.46 -4.99
N ARG A 57 -4.41 13.17 -5.95
CA ARG A 57 -4.75 12.24 -7.03
C ARG A 57 -4.77 10.83 -6.47
N CYS A 58 -5.93 10.44 -5.96
CA CYS A 58 -6.34 9.05 -6.04
C CYS A 58 -6.62 8.78 -7.52
N ALA A 59 -5.65 8.28 -8.27
CA ALA A 59 -5.86 7.86 -9.66
C ALA A 59 -4.95 6.68 -9.98
N GLY A 60 -5.48 5.47 -9.75
CA GLY A 60 -5.03 4.29 -10.47
C GLY A 60 -5.63 4.35 -11.87
N GLU A 61 -4.94 4.96 -12.81
CA GLU A 61 -5.23 4.87 -14.24
C GLU A 61 -3.92 5.09 -15.00
N TYR A 62 -3.29 4.00 -15.39
CA TYR A 62 -2.02 3.99 -16.11
C TYR A 62 -2.31 3.99 -17.61
N ALA A 63 -2.18 5.14 -18.25
CA ALA A 63 -2.04 5.24 -19.70
C ALA A 63 -0.76 6.03 -20.01
N GLY A 64 0.24 5.35 -20.58
CA GLY A 64 1.42 5.96 -21.18
C GLY A 64 2.78 5.45 -20.70
N ASP A 65 3.29 4.44 -21.41
CA ASP A 65 4.70 4.06 -21.67
C ASP A 65 5.84 4.54 -20.76
N VAL A 66 6.36 3.65 -19.91
CA VAL A 66 7.75 3.66 -19.38
C VAL A 66 8.23 2.20 -19.22
N PRO A 67 9.48 1.83 -19.63
CA PRO A 67 9.93 0.44 -19.64
C PRO A 67 10.12 -0.09 -18.21
N ALA A 68 9.38 -1.15 -17.87
CA ALA A 68 9.38 -1.73 -16.54
C ALA A 68 10.64 -2.58 -16.29
N ILE A 69 11.47 -2.16 -15.35
CA ILE A 69 12.35 -3.06 -14.61
C ILE A 69 11.46 -3.85 -13.64
N THR A 70 11.31 -5.14 -13.90
CA THR A 70 10.49 -6.06 -13.11
C THR A 70 11.14 -6.42 -11.77
N PRO A 71 10.49 -6.19 -10.61
CA PRO A 71 10.68 -7.07 -9.47
C PRO A 71 9.75 -8.28 -9.64
N TYR A 72 10.30 -9.47 -9.40
CA TYR A 72 9.62 -10.77 -9.45
C TYR A 72 8.25 -10.74 -8.76
N THR A 73 7.19 -10.60 -9.56
CA THR A 73 5.83 -10.93 -9.16
C THR A 73 5.45 -12.20 -9.91
N ARG A 74 5.14 -13.25 -9.14
CA ARG A 74 4.65 -14.53 -9.64
C ARG A 74 3.37 -14.26 -10.43
N ARG A 75 3.49 -14.29 -11.75
CA ARG A 75 2.39 -14.15 -12.71
C ARG A 75 1.45 -15.35 -12.53
N ALA A 76 0.26 -15.12 -11.96
CA ALA A 76 -0.85 -16.02 -12.17
C ALA A 76 -1.27 -15.86 -13.64
N GLU A 77 -1.01 -16.89 -14.45
CA GLU A 77 -1.49 -16.91 -15.83
C GLU A 77 -3.02 -16.92 -15.82
N ARG A 78 -3.62 -16.00 -16.59
CA ARG A 78 -5.05 -16.06 -16.89
C ARG A 78 -5.28 -17.31 -17.75
N PRO A 79 -6.16 -18.24 -17.38
CA PRO A 79 -6.51 -19.33 -18.26
C PRO A 79 -7.26 -18.76 -19.47
N SER A 80 -6.79 -19.09 -20.68
CA SER A 80 -7.47 -18.80 -21.94
C SER A 80 -8.94 -19.23 -21.91
N ASP A 81 -9.75 -18.50 -22.69
CA ASP A 81 -11.15 -18.74 -22.97
C ASP A 81 -11.42 -20.19 -23.42
N LYS A 82 -11.57 -21.09 -22.46
CA LYS A 82 -12.18 -22.39 -22.67
C LYS A 82 -13.63 -22.25 -22.24
N LEU A 83 -14.53 -22.19 -23.22
CA LEU A 83 -15.96 -22.32 -23.01
C LEU A 83 -16.18 -23.51 -22.05
N LEU A 84 -16.74 -23.22 -20.87
CA LEU A 84 -16.99 -24.20 -19.83
C LEU A 84 -17.79 -25.37 -20.41
N SER A 85 -17.30 -26.60 -20.22
CA SER A 85 -18.00 -27.81 -20.66
C SER A 85 -19.45 -27.79 -20.17
N PRO A 86 -20.45 -28.23 -20.97
CA PRO A 86 -21.86 -28.25 -20.58
C PRO A 86 -22.12 -28.87 -19.21
N ASP A 87 -21.31 -29.86 -18.82
CA ASP A 87 -21.39 -30.51 -17.52
C ASP A 87 -20.98 -29.59 -16.36
N ALA A 88 -19.98 -28.73 -16.56
CA ALA A 88 -19.56 -27.75 -15.55
C ALA A 88 -20.67 -26.71 -15.29
N ILE A 89 -21.42 -26.33 -16.33
CA ILE A 89 -22.54 -25.40 -16.22
C ILE A 89 -23.68 -26.02 -15.40
N SER A 90 -23.94 -27.33 -15.59
CA SER A 90 -24.95 -28.06 -14.81
C SER A 90 -24.63 -28.09 -13.31
N HIS A 91 -23.36 -28.28 -12.94
CA HIS A 91 -22.92 -28.28 -11.55
C HIS A 91 -23.01 -26.89 -10.92
N ILE A 92 -22.62 -25.84 -11.64
CA ILE A 92 -22.74 -24.45 -11.16
C ILE A 92 -24.20 -24.09 -10.90
N ARG A 93 -25.12 -24.53 -11.77
CA ARG A 93 -26.55 -24.27 -11.61
C ARG A 93 -27.14 -24.98 -10.39
N ARG A 94 -26.75 -26.24 -10.18
CA ARG A 94 -27.19 -27.06 -9.03
C ARG A 94 -26.71 -26.48 -7.70
N ILE A 95 -25.45 -26.01 -7.65
CA ILE A 95 -24.91 -25.29 -6.48
C ILE A 95 -25.71 -23.99 -6.22
N GLY A 96 -26.10 -23.25 -7.26
CA GLY A 96 -26.90 -22.05 -7.12
C GLY A 96 -28.29 -22.30 -6.53
N ASP A 97 -28.93 -23.40 -6.94
CA ASP A 97 -30.23 -23.82 -6.42
C ASP A 97 -30.15 -24.29 -4.96
N ASP A 98 -29.07 -25.01 -4.59
CA ASP A 98 -28.82 -25.44 -3.21
C ASP A 98 -28.54 -24.24 -2.28
N VAL A 99 -27.80 -23.23 -2.73
CA VAL A 99 -27.54 -21.98 -1.97
C VAL A 99 -28.83 -21.17 -1.77
N LYS A 100 -29.71 -21.14 -2.78
CA LYS A 100 -31.01 -20.45 -2.69
C LYS A 100 -31.95 -21.15 -1.70
N ALA A 101 -31.91 -22.47 -1.62
CA ALA A 101 -32.67 -23.24 -0.64
C ALA A 101 -32.18 -23.01 0.80
N ILE A 102 -30.86 -22.95 1.02
CA ILE A 102 -30.27 -22.67 2.35
C ILE A 102 -30.62 -21.26 2.84
N ARG A 103 -30.59 -20.26 1.95
CA ARG A 103 -30.94 -18.87 2.29
C ARG A 103 -32.41 -18.67 2.65
N SER A 104 -33.28 -19.58 2.21
CA SER A 104 -34.72 -19.52 2.49
C SER A 104 -35.10 -20.22 3.81
N ALA A 105 -34.19 -20.98 4.42
CA ALA A 105 -34.44 -21.77 5.62
C ALA A 105 -33.64 -21.31 6.86
N GLN A 106 -33.05 -20.11 6.82
CA GLN A 106 -32.16 -19.63 7.87
C GLN A 106 -32.56 -18.23 8.39
N ASP A 107 -33.41 -18.24 9.43
CA ASP A 107 -33.42 -17.26 10.51
C ASP A 107 -32.09 -17.40 11.28
N PHE A 108 -31.08 -16.62 10.93
CA PHE A 108 -29.84 -16.54 11.70
C PHE A 108 -29.31 -15.10 11.69
N SER A 109 -29.46 -14.46 12.83
CA SER A 109 -28.70 -13.27 13.25
C SER A 109 -27.24 -13.68 13.47
N ASP A 110 -26.44 -13.73 12.41
CA ASP A 110 -24.98 -13.63 12.49
C ASP A 110 -24.42 -13.43 11.09
N ALA A 111 -24.09 -12.17 10.76
CA ALA A 111 -23.43 -11.81 9.52
C ALA A 111 -21.90 -11.84 9.74
N PRO A 112 -21.10 -12.44 8.84
CA PRO A 112 -19.67 -12.18 8.79
C PRO A 112 -19.45 -10.80 8.14
N GLU A 113 -19.13 -9.80 8.96
CA GLU A 113 -18.78 -8.44 8.51
C GLU A 113 -17.38 -8.41 7.88
N ASP A 114 -17.25 -8.95 6.67
CA ASP A 114 -16.17 -8.59 5.73
C ASP A 114 -16.82 -7.81 4.59
N ILE A 115 -17.03 -6.51 4.81
CA ILE A 115 -17.06 -5.37 3.84
C ILE A 115 -17.60 -4.16 4.62
N GLN A 116 -16.70 -3.33 5.16
CA GLN A 116 -16.90 -1.87 5.39
C GLN A 116 -15.59 -1.26 5.90
N CYS A 117 -14.76 -0.72 5.00
CA CYS A 117 -13.53 0.00 5.40
C CYS A 117 -13.69 1.53 5.41
N VAL A 118 -14.93 2.02 5.49
CA VAL A 118 -15.18 3.47 5.42
C VAL A 118 -16.30 3.87 6.38
N THR A 119 -16.14 3.59 7.67
CA THR A 119 -16.62 4.45 8.75
C THR A 119 -16.11 3.90 10.08
N ASP A 120 -15.51 4.79 10.87
CA ASP A 120 -15.24 4.64 12.31
C ASP A 120 -13.84 4.15 12.76
N LYS A 121 -12.82 4.98 12.49
CA LYS A 121 -11.43 4.77 12.95
C LYS A 121 -11.26 4.64 14.48
N ARG A 122 -12.27 5.00 15.28
CA ARG A 122 -12.21 4.90 16.76
C ARG A 122 -12.48 3.49 17.26
N THR A 123 -13.43 2.77 16.65
CA THR A 123 -13.76 1.40 17.05
C THR A 123 -12.65 0.43 16.65
N ASP A 124 -12.02 0.65 15.49
CA ASP A 124 -10.88 -0.13 15.01
C ASP A 124 -9.63 -0.02 15.90
N PHE A 125 -9.27 1.21 16.30
CA PHE A 125 -8.12 1.42 17.17
C PHE A 125 -8.35 0.81 18.56
N GLN A 126 -9.52 1.02 19.14
CA GLN A 126 -9.84 0.48 20.46
C GLN A 126 -9.81 -1.05 20.44
N LYS A 127 -10.40 -1.67 19.40
CA LYS A 127 -10.38 -3.12 19.19
C LYS A 127 -8.96 -3.65 19.00
N ALA A 128 -8.10 -2.94 18.27
CA ALA A 128 -6.69 -3.30 18.09
C ALA A 128 -5.89 -3.17 19.41
N LEU A 129 -6.17 -2.13 20.19
CA LEU A 129 -5.55 -1.88 21.49
C LEU A 129 -5.93 -2.97 22.50
N ASP A 130 -7.21 -3.34 22.58
CA ASP A 130 -7.69 -4.39 23.47
C ASP A 130 -7.09 -5.75 23.08
N LYS A 131 -7.03 -6.06 21.78
CA LYS A 131 -6.35 -7.28 21.27
C LYS A 131 -4.88 -7.32 21.66
N THR A 132 -4.19 -6.18 21.61
CA THR A 132 -2.76 -6.10 21.95
C THR A 132 -2.55 -6.28 23.46
N LYS A 133 -3.38 -5.63 24.29
CA LYS A 133 -3.35 -5.81 25.75
C LYS A 133 -3.60 -7.25 26.18
N ILE A 134 -4.57 -7.92 25.56
CA ILE A 134 -4.88 -9.33 25.84
C ILE A 134 -3.70 -10.23 25.46
N LYS A 135 -3.15 -10.07 24.24
CA LYS A 135 -2.06 -10.91 23.74
C LYS A 135 -0.76 -10.77 24.53
N HIS A 136 -0.50 -9.59 25.10
CA HIS A 136 0.75 -9.30 25.79
C HIS A 136 0.56 -9.11 27.32
N ALA A 137 -0.54 -9.62 27.88
CA ALA A 137 -0.90 -9.42 29.28
C ALA A 137 0.20 -9.90 30.26
N ASP A 138 0.84 -11.03 29.98
CA ASP A 138 1.90 -11.59 30.85
C ASP A 138 3.16 -10.71 30.86
N ILE A 139 3.50 -10.13 29.70
CA ILE A 139 4.64 -9.21 29.57
C ILE A 139 4.35 -7.90 30.28
N ILE A 140 3.14 -7.36 30.11
CA ILE A 140 2.70 -6.12 30.76
C ILE A 140 2.74 -6.30 32.29
N ARG A 141 2.20 -7.42 32.81
CA ARG A 141 2.23 -7.74 34.24
C ARG A 141 3.65 -7.84 34.79
N ALA A 142 4.55 -8.52 34.07
CA ALA A 142 5.95 -8.65 34.47
C ALA A 142 6.73 -7.32 34.45
N LEU A 143 6.26 -6.31 33.72
CA LEU A 143 6.86 -4.97 33.69
C LEU A 143 6.27 -4.02 34.73
N GLU A 144 5.02 -4.24 35.18
CA GLU A 144 4.36 -3.44 36.21
C GLU A 144 4.81 -3.81 37.64
N ASP A 145 5.29 -5.04 37.88
CA ASP A 145 5.79 -5.52 39.19
C ASP A 145 7.24 -5.07 39.54
N LYS A 146 7.64 -3.85 39.17
CA LYS A 146 8.96 -3.27 39.50
C LYS A 146 8.88 -2.03 40.39
#